data_AF-A0A4R8A0X1-F1
#
_entry.id   AF-A0A4R8A0X1-F1
#
_cell.length_a   1.000
_cell.length_b   1.000
_cell.length_c   1.000
_cell.angle_alpha   90.00
_cell.angle_beta   90.00
_cell.angle_gamma   90.00
#
_symmetry.space_group_name_H-M   'P 1'
#
loop_
_entity.id
_entity.type
_entity.pdbx_description
1 polymer ?
#
loop_
_entity_poly.entity_id
_entity_poly.type
_entity_poly.pdbx_seq_one_letter_code
_entity_poly.pdbx_strand_id
1 'polypeptide(L)'
;MANEAEFAHYTDEIAKAVTEVHATLSSVTYELGDAEIGRMLGSRSDDLGTLRRGVDGLFAAEQAVQRAEGAAVKPAKASLAHTFAAYQGDIQQQSASIGSVQQVLDAQRNGTTPEDRRCLRAGAQALQGALKNLETIEHMPDRATDDVAQLRQGVEFLKTVVDAVDERVEQMVGQLSNGRQAAYNFQPSAPGVDDAQPSAKLNRTIGQMRDSLDETRDYARRLHTDLSGSSADFAKVAEHAVNVSNGALAEHRHATKEAEQLADAVRAGVNPTLQADQQPVVSQAQSDLSSRLEGRVDPRIAYSMGAQERHSDNAGPARDQGHGR
;
A
#
# COMPACT_ATOMS: atom_id res chain seq x y z
N MET A 1 -26.38 18.75 -22.22
CA MET A 1 -26.68 18.97 -20.79
C MET A 1 -26.48 17.71 -19.96
N ALA A 2 -27.09 16.56 -20.29
CA ALA A 2 -26.84 15.31 -19.55
C ALA A 2 -25.40 14.78 -19.75
N ASN A 3 -24.87 14.91 -20.97
CA ASN A 3 -23.55 14.38 -21.33
C ASN A 3 -22.38 15.07 -20.58
N GLU A 4 -22.43 16.39 -20.37
CA GLU A 4 -21.37 17.14 -19.66
C GLU A 4 -21.34 16.80 -18.16
N ALA A 5 -22.51 16.64 -17.54
CA ALA A 5 -22.62 16.27 -16.13
C ALA A 5 -22.14 14.82 -15.89
N GLU A 6 -22.51 13.90 -16.77
CA GLU A 6 -22.06 12.50 -16.71
C GLU A 6 -20.55 12.38 -16.95
N PHE A 7 -20.01 13.11 -17.95
CA PHE A 7 -18.57 13.15 -18.21
C PHE A 7 -17.78 13.69 -17.01
N ALA A 8 -18.23 14.80 -16.39
CA ALA A 8 -17.62 15.35 -15.19
C ALA A 8 -17.69 14.37 -14.00
N HIS A 9 -18.80 13.64 -13.85
CA HIS A 9 -18.94 12.63 -12.81
C HIS A 9 -17.98 11.46 -12.99
N TYR A 10 -17.92 10.87 -14.18
CA TYR A 10 -17.06 9.71 -14.42
C TYR A 10 -15.57 10.05 -14.32
N THR A 11 -15.14 11.20 -14.84
CA THR A 11 -13.76 11.66 -14.75
C THR A 11 -13.33 11.96 -13.31
N ASP A 12 -14.21 12.51 -12.47
CA ASP A 12 -13.98 12.68 -11.02
C ASP A 12 -13.79 11.34 -10.29
N GLU A 13 -14.64 10.35 -10.55
CA GLU A 13 -14.49 9.01 -9.96
C GLU A 13 -13.19 8.31 -10.42
N ILE A 14 -12.79 8.49 -11.68
CA ILE A 14 -11.50 8.00 -12.19
C ILE A 14 -10.34 8.70 -11.46
N ALA A 15 -10.37 10.03 -11.33
CA ALA A 15 -9.32 10.80 -10.68
C ALA A 15 -9.15 10.41 -9.20
N LYS A 16 -10.26 10.18 -8.47
CA LYS A 16 -10.24 9.67 -7.10
C LYS A 16 -9.57 8.29 -7.03
N ALA A 17 -9.99 7.34 -7.86
CA ALA A 17 -9.44 5.99 -7.89
C ALA A 17 -7.93 5.98 -8.16
N VAL A 18 -7.50 6.75 -9.17
CA VAL A 18 -6.08 6.89 -9.53
C VAL A 18 -5.27 7.52 -8.39
N THR A 19 -5.79 8.57 -7.75
CA THR A 19 -5.12 9.25 -6.64
C THR A 19 -4.99 8.35 -5.41
N GLU A 20 -6.05 7.60 -5.08
CA GLU A 20 -6.03 6.63 -3.98
C GLU A 20 -5.03 5.50 -4.22
N VAL A 21 -4.94 5.00 -5.46
CA VAL A 21 -3.95 3.99 -5.85
C VAL A 21 -2.53 4.54 -5.77
N HIS A 22 -2.29 5.74 -6.27
CA HIS A 22 -0.97 6.38 -6.19
C HIS A 22 -0.52 6.51 -4.71
N ALA A 23 -1.43 6.93 -3.83
CA ALA A 23 -1.16 6.99 -2.40
C ALA A 23 -0.88 5.59 -1.80
N THR A 24 -1.62 4.57 -2.23
CA THR A 24 -1.42 3.17 -1.81
C THR A 24 -0.06 2.64 -2.25
N LEU A 25 0.32 2.82 -3.52
CA LEU A 25 1.63 2.41 -4.04
C LEU A 25 2.77 3.14 -3.32
N SER A 26 2.59 4.42 -3.01
CA SER A 26 3.56 5.20 -2.22
C SER A 26 3.70 4.65 -0.80
N SER A 27 2.59 4.32 -0.15
CA SER A 27 2.58 3.68 1.18
C SER A 27 3.30 2.33 1.16
N VAL A 28 2.97 1.47 0.19
CA VAL A 28 3.63 0.17 0.02
C VAL A 28 5.13 0.35 -0.21
N THR A 29 5.52 1.33 -1.02
CA THR A 29 6.94 1.65 -1.26
C THR A 29 7.62 2.03 0.06
N TYR A 30 7.03 2.90 0.86
CA TYR A 30 7.58 3.28 2.17
C TYR A 30 7.76 2.06 3.10
N GLU A 31 6.70 1.25 3.24
CA GLU A 31 6.68 0.09 4.15
C GLU A 31 7.68 -1.00 3.76
N LEU A 32 7.89 -1.23 2.46
CA LEU A 32 8.87 -2.20 1.97
C LEU A 32 10.33 -1.75 2.15
N GLY A 33 10.56 -0.50 2.50
CA GLY A 33 11.89 0.07 2.65
C GLY A 33 12.72 -0.58 3.78
N ASP A 34 14.03 -0.36 3.72
CA ASP A 34 15.00 -0.86 4.72
C ASP A 34 14.74 -0.26 6.13
N ALA A 35 13.97 0.82 6.25
CA ALA A 35 13.63 1.45 7.52
C ALA A 35 12.49 0.74 8.27
N GLU A 36 11.57 0.08 7.55
CA GLU A 36 10.36 -0.55 8.08
C GLU A 36 10.45 -2.08 7.98
N ILE A 37 9.80 -2.71 6.99
CA ILE A 37 9.81 -4.18 6.82
C ILE A 37 11.24 -4.70 6.67
N GLY A 38 12.12 -4.00 5.93
CA GLY A 38 13.51 -4.42 5.79
C GLY A 38 14.29 -4.45 7.10
N ARG A 39 14.00 -3.52 8.04
CA ARG A 39 14.56 -3.52 9.40
C ARG A 39 13.99 -4.65 10.23
N MET A 40 12.67 -4.87 10.17
CA MET A 40 12.01 -5.97 10.87
C MET A 40 12.61 -7.32 10.46
N LEU A 41 12.69 -7.59 9.15
CA LEU A 41 13.29 -8.81 8.61
C LEU A 41 14.76 -8.97 9.01
N GLY A 42 15.55 -7.88 8.95
CA GLY A 42 16.94 -7.87 9.40
C GLY A 42 17.08 -8.25 10.89
N SER A 43 16.30 -7.62 11.77
CA SER A 43 16.31 -7.93 13.20
C SER A 43 15.96 -9.40 13.47
N ARG A 44 14.98 -9.97 12.76
CA ARG A 44 14.61 -11.39 12.93
C ARG A 44 15.70 -12.34 12.44
N SER A 45 16.39 -11.99 11.35
CA SER A 45 17.54 -12.77 10.85
C SER A 45 18.70 -12.75 11.86
N ASP A 46 18.94 -11.63 12.53
CA ASP A 46 19.93 -11.50 13.61
C ASP A 46 19.54 -12.29 14.87
N ASP A 47 18.26 -12.27 15.24
CA ASP A 47 17.71 -13.06 16.36
C ASP A 47 17.96 -14.56 16.13
N LEU A 48 17.68 -15.07 14.92
CA LEU A 48 17.99 -16.44 14.51
C LEU A 48 19.50 -16.73 14.49
N GLY A 49 20.32 -15.75 14.11
CA GLY A 49 21.78 -15.85 14.20
C GLY A 49 22.28 -16.06 15.62
N THR A 50 21.63 -15.44 16.60
CA THR A 50 21.93 -15.64 18.03
C THR A 50 21.51 -17.04 18.48
N LEU A 51 20.32 -17.50 18.11
CA LEU A 51 19.85 -18.86 18.42
C LEU A 51 20.74 -19.95 17.82
N ARG A 52 21.30 -19.70 16.63
CA ARG A 52 22.22 -20.65 15.99
C ARG A 52 23.46 -20.94 16.83
N ARG A 53 23.95 -19.97 17.61
CA ARG A 53 25.08 -20.18 18.54
C ARG A 53 24.71 -21.13 19.70
N GLY A 54 23.43 -21.22 20.04
CA GLY A 54 22.91 -22.15 21.05
C GLY A 54 22.88 -23.62 20.62
N VAL A 55 22.97 -23.89 19.31
CA VAL A 55 23.00 -25.26 18.74
C VAL A 55 24.15 -26.08 19.32
N ASP A 56 25.33 -25.46 19.50
CA ASP A 56 26.50 -26.14 20.06
C ASP A 56 26.27 -26.58 21.51
N GLY A 57 25.53 -25.78 22.28
CA GLY A 57 25.15 -26.14 23.65
C GLY A 57 24.19 -27.33 23.71
N LEU A 58 23.23 -27.38 22.78
CA LEU A 58 22.32 -28.52 22.65
C LEU A 58 23.07 -29.78 22.20
N PHE A 59 24.00 -29.65 21.26
CA PHE A 59 24.87 -30.74 20.81
C PHE A 59 25.78 -31.26 21.93
N ALA A 60 26.33 -30.38 22.77
CA ALA A 60 27.10 -30.77 23.95
C ALA A 60 26.25 -31.56 24.96
N ALA A 61 24.99 -31.16 25.17
CA ALA A 61 24.05 -31.88 26.03
C ALA A 61 23.71 -33.29 25.47
N GLU A 62 23.57 -33.42 24.15
CA GLU A 62 23.41 -34.72 23.49
C GLU A 62 24.63 -35.63 23.71
N GLN A 63 25.84 -35.10 23.53
CA GLN A 63 27.06 -35.85 23.80
C GLN A 63 27.18 -36.28 25.27
N ALA A 64 26.71 -35.43 26.21
CA ALA A 64 26.70 -35.78 27.63
C ALA A 64 25.76 -36.97 27.92
N VAL A 65 24.61 -37.05 27.24
CA VAL A 65 23.71 -38.22 27.32
C VAL A 65 24.38 -39.46 26.72
N GLN A 66 25.03 -39.33 25.57
CA GLN A 66 25.71 -40.46 24.90
C GLN A 66 26.87 -41.04 25.73
N ARG A 67 27.55 -40.21 26.52
CA ARG A 67 28.67 -40.63 27.39
C ARG A 67 28.22 -41.07 28.79
N ALA A 68 26.97 -40.82 29.17
CA ALA A 68 26.49 -41.13 30.51
C ALA A 68 26.26 -42.64 30.68
N GLU A 69 26.67 -43.18 31.83
CA GLU A 69 26.48 -44.59 32.18
C GLU A 69 25.83 -44.74 33.56
N GLY A 70 25.10 -45.83 33.77
CA GLY A 70 24.48 -46.16 35.05
C GLY A 70 23.57 -45.05 35.60
N ALA A 71 23.82 -44.63 36.84
CA ALA A 71 23.00 -43.62 37.54
C ALA A 71 23.05 -42.22 36.88
N ALA A 72 24.05 -41.93 36.05
CA ALA A 72 24.21 -40.62 35.40
C ALA A 72 23.30 -40.39 34.19
N VAL A 73 22.73 -41.46 33.61
CA VAL A 73 21.90 -41.39 32.39
C VAL A 73 20.64 -40.54 32.60
N LYS A 74 19.91 -40.78 33.71
CA LYS A 74 18.64 -40.10 33.99
C LYS A 74 18.83 -38.58 34.19
N PRO A 75 19.79 -38.09 34.99
CA PRO A 75 20.12 -36.67 35.06
C PRO A 75 20.51 -36.05 33.71
N ALA A 76 21.35 -36.73 32.92
CA ALA A 76 21.77 -36.24 31.61
C ALA A 76 20.59 -36.07 30.65
N LYS A 77 19.69 -37.06 30.58
CA LYS A 77 18.46 -36.99 29.78
C LYS A 77 17.54 -35.86 30.23
N ALA A 78 17.40 -35.64 31.54
CA ALA A 78 16.60 -34.53 32.08
C ALA A 78 17.19 -33.16 31.70
N SER A 79 18.52 -33.01 31.76
CA SER A 79 19.20 -31.78 31.35
C SER A 79 19.04 -31.50 29.85
N LEU A 80 19.17 -32.54 29.00
CA LEU A 80 18.92 -32.42 27.57
C LEU A 80 17.48 -32.01 27.29
N ALA A 81 16.50 -32.65 27.92
CA ALA A 81 15.09 -32.31 27.77
C ALA A 81 14.78 -30.87 28.20
N HIS A 82 15.37 -30.40 29.31
CA HIS A 82 15.22 -29.03 29.77
C HIS A 82 15.80 -28.01 28.77
N THR A 83 17.01 -28.27 28.28
CA THR A 83 17.68 -27.41 27.29
C THR A 83 16.90 -27.39 25.97
N PHE A 84 16.40 -28.53 25.53
CA PHE A 84 15.58 -28.62 24.32
C PHE A 84 14.27 -27.86 24.46
N ALA A 85 13.58 -27.97 25.61
CA ALA A 85 12.35 -27.24 25.88
C ALA A 85 12.55 -25.71 25.86
N ALA A 86 13.69 -25.21 26.34
CA ALA A 86 14.02 -23.79 26.25
C ALA A 86 14.08 -23.33 24.78
N TYR A 87 14.80 -24.06 23.92
CA TYR A 87 14.87 -23.75 22.49
C TYR A 87 13.53 -23.90 21.77
N GLN A 88 12.63 -24.79 22.22
CA GLN A 88 11.27 -24.85 21.69
C GLN A 88 10.48 -23.56 21.99
N GLY A 89 10.68 -22.97 23.17
CA GLY A 89 10.13 -21.65 23.53
C GLY A 89 10.71 -20.53 22.66
N ASP A 90 12.02 -20.51 22.46
CA ASP A 90 12.68 -19.50 21.64
C ASP A 90 12.21 -19.56 20.18
N ILE A 91 12.14 -20.75 19.59
CA ILE A 91 11.64 -20.96 18.22
C ILE A 91 10.17 -20.52 18.09
N GLN A 92 9.35 -20.75 19.12
CA GLN A 92 7.97 -20.27 19.16
C GLN A 92 7.90 -18.74 19.17
N GLN A 93 8.74 -18.09 19.97
CA GLN A 93 8.83 -16.63 20.01
C GLN A 93 9.26 -16.06 18.65
N GLN A 94 10.23 -16.70 18.00
CA GLN A 94 10.66 -16.31 16.65
C GLN A 94 9.55 -16.50 15.62
N SER A 95 8.80 -17.61 15.67
CA SER A 95 7.63 -17.82 14.81
C SER A 95 6.55 -16.73 14.98
N ALA A 96 6.24 -16.35 16.22
CA ALA A 96 5.32 -15.25 16.49
C ALA A 96 5.83 -13.91 15.95
N SER A 97 7.15 -13.69 16.05
CA SER A 97 7.80 -12.47 15.57
C SER A 97 7.89 -12.41 14.04
N ILE A 98 7.98 -13.54 13.34
CA ILE A 98 7.79 -13.62 11.88
C ILE A 98 6.33 -13.33 11.53
N GLY A 99 5.39 -13.84 12.34
CA GLY A 99 3.96 -13.60 12.18
C GLY A 99 3.57 -12.12 12.21
N SER A 100 4.26 -11.28 12.97
CA SER A 100 4.00 -9.83 12.95
C SER A 100 4.45 -9.16 11.64
N VAL A 101 5.55 -9.62 11.03
CA VAL A 101 5.96 -9.13 9.70
C VAL A 101 4.92 -9.50 8.64
N GLN A 102 4.39 -10.73 8.71
CA GLN A 102 3.31 -11.16 7.82
C GLN A 102 2.07 -10.30 7.95
N GLN A 103 1.67 -9.95 9.18
CA GLN A 103 0.51 -9.08 9.42
C GLN A 103 0.68 -7.71 8.77
N VAL A 104 1.88 -7.12 8.80
CA VAL A 104 2.15 -5.83 8.15
C VAL A 104 2.01 -5.96 6.62
N LEU A 105 2.59 -7.00 6.02
CA LEU A 105 2.45 -7.29 4.59
C LEU A 105 0.99 -7.55 4.18
N ASP A 106 0.27 -8.36 4.95
CA ASP A 106 -1.14 -8.65 4.73
C ASP A 106 -2.02 -7.41 4.86
N ALA A 107 -1.67 -6.47 5.75
CA ALA A 107 -2.39 -5.20 5.89
C ALA A 107 -2.23 -4.32 4.65
N GLN A 108 -1.05 -4.30 4.01
CA GLN A 108 -0.87 -3.59 2.73
C GLN A 108 -1.76 -4.17 1.62
N ARG A 109 -1.95 -5.49 1.66
CA ARG A 109 -2.75 -6.22 0.68
C ARG A 109 -4.25 -6.06 0.89
N ASN A 110 -4.73 -6.30 2.11
CA ASN A 110 -6.15 -6.45 2.43
C ASN A 110 -6.76 -5.27 3.19
N GLY A 111 -5.93 -4.34 3.67
CA GLY A 111 -6.35 -3.38 4.69
C GLY A 111 -6.39 -4.02 6.08
N THR A 112 -6.58 -3.18 7.09
CA THR A 112 -6.77 -3.60 8.48
C THR A 112 -8.24 -3.71 8.85
N THR A 113 -9.11 -2.99 8.12
CA THR A 113 -10.56 -3.02 8.26
C THR A 113 -11.23 -3.21 6.90
N PRO A 114 -12.49 -3.71 6.84
CA PRO A 114 -13.23 -3.83 5.58
C PRO A 114 -13.47 -2.50 4.84
N GLU A 115 -13.35 -1.38 5.54
CA GLU A 115 -13.56 -0.03 5.00
C GLU A 115 -12.25 0.62 4.50
N ASP A 116 -11.10 -0.02 4.75
CA ASP A 116 -9.80 0.50 4.34
C ASP A 116 -9.68 0.46 2.81
N ARG A 117 -9.83 1.63 2.19
CA ARG A 117 -9.65 1.81 0.74
C ARG A 117 -8.18 1.92 0.32
N ARG A 118 -7.27 2.13 1.27
CA ARG A 118 -5.83 2.29 1.02
C ARG A 118 -5.09 0.97 1.13
N CYS A 119 -5.52 0.00 0.34
CA CYS A 119 -4.87 -1.30 0.22
C CYS A 119 -4.87 -1.76 -1.24
N LEU A 120 -3.98 -2.69 -1.59
CA LEU A 120 -3.78 -3.13 -2.98
C LEU A 120 -5.08 -3.69 -3.59
N ARG A 121 -5.84 -4.48 -2.84
CA ARG A 121 -7.10 -5.06 -3.33
C ARG A 121 -8.19 -4.02 -3.59
N ALA A 122 -8.36 -3.06 -2.68
CA ALA A 122 -9.30 -1.97 -2.88
C ALA A 122 -8.89 -1.10 -4.07
N GLY A 123 -7.59 -0.80 -4.19
CA GLY A 123 -7.03 -0.07 -5.34
C GLY A 123 -7.27 -0.80 -6.67
N ALA A 124 -7.03 -2.11 -6.74
CA ALA A 124 -7.27 -2.91 -7.94
C ALA A 124 -8.74 -2.87 -8.38
N GLN A 125 -9.67 -2.93 -7.41
CA GLN A 125 -11.10 -2.83 -7.66
C GLN A 125 -11.49 -1.42 -8.11
N ALA A 126 -10.94 -0.37 -7.48
CA ALA A 126 -11.18 1.02 -7.85
C ALA A 126 -10.71 1.31 -9.28
N LEU A 127 -9.52 0.83 -9.67
CA LEU A 127 -9.03 0.96 -11.05
C LEU A 127 -9.89 0.17 -12.05
N GLN A 128 -10.40 -1.00 -11.67
CA GLN A 128 -11.34 -1.72 -12.53
C GLN A 128 -12.65 -0.95 -12.73
N GLY A 129 -13.14 -0.27 -11.68
CA GLY A 129 -14.26 0.67 -11.78
C GLY A 129 -13.93 1.85 -12.70
N ALA A 130 -12.73 2.44 -12.56
CA ALA A 130 -12.25 3.51 -13.41
C ALA A 130 -12.18 3.10 -14.89
N LEU A 131 -11.73 1.89 -15.22
CA LEU A 131 -11.72 1.38 -16.59
C LEU A 131 -13.13 1.23 -17.19
N LYS A 132 -14.12 0.83 -16.38
CA LYS A 132 -15.53 0.78 -16.81
C LYS A 132 -16.10 2.18 -17.05
N ASN A 133 -15.74 3.13 -16.20
CA ASN A 133 -16.12 4.54 -16.38
C ASN A 133 -15.49 5.11 -17.66
N LEU A 134 -14.22 4.81 -17.94
CA LEU A 134 -13.56 5.18 -19.19
C LEU A 134 -14.23 4.57 -20.42
N GLU A 135 -14.59 3.28 -20.35
CA GLU A 135 -15.35 2.64 -21.42
C GLU A 135 -16.69 3.34 -21.65
N THR A 136 -17.38 3.75 -20.57
CA THR A 136 -18.64 4.51 -20.68
C THR A 136 -18.42 5.87 -21.34
N ILE A 137 -17.37 6.59 -20.95
CA ILE A 137 -16.99 7.88 -21.55
C ILE A 137 -16.72 7.74 -23.05
N GLU A 138 -16.00 6.71 -23.49
CA GLU A 138 -15.66 6.51 -24.91
C GLU A 138 -16.87 6.25 -25.81
N HIS A 139 -17.98 5.77 -25.24
CA HIS A 139 -19.24 5.60 -25.96
C HIS A 139 -20.11 6.86 -25.95
N MET A 140 -19.72 7.91 -25.21
CA MET A 140 -20.42 9.18 -25.23
C MET A 140 -20.09 9.97 -26.51
N PRO A 141 -21.06 10.70 -27.09
CA PRO A 141 -20.81 11.54 -28.25
C PRO A 141 -19.71 12.57 -27.99
N ASP A 142 -18.75 12.65 -28.91
CA ASP A 142 -17.63 13.61 -28.90
C ASP A 142 -16.70 13.53 -27.68
N ARG A 143 -16.70 12.42 -26.93
CA ARG A 143 -15.85 12.23 -25.73
C ARG A 143 -14.68 11.25 -25.89
N ALA A 144 -14.57 10.58 -27.03
CA ALA A 144 -13.41 9.77 -27.38
C ALA A 144 -12.22 10.66 -27.81
N THR A 145 -11.63 11.37 -26.86
CA THR A 145 -10.52 12.31 -27.09
C THR A 145 -9.16 11.68 -26.79
N ASP A 146 -8.08 12.32 -27.26
CA ASP A 146 -6.70 11.89 -26.96
C ASP A 146 -6.41 11.89 -25.45
N ASP A 147 -6.96 12.85 -24.70
CA ASP A 147 -6.81 12.92 -23.24
C ASP A 147 -7.44 11.71 -22.54
N VAL A 148 -8.61 11.26 -23.02
CA VAL A 148 -9.29 10.06 -22.52
C VAL A 148 -8.51 8.80 -22.88
N ALA A 149 -7.95 8.72 -24.09
CA ALA A 149 -7.10 7.61 -24.51
C ALA A 149 -5.81 7.52 -23.65
N GLN A 150 -5.17 8.66 -23.37
CA GLN A 150 -4.01 8.72 -22.47
C GLN A 150 -4.38 8.34 -21.03
N LEU A 151 -5.54 8.81 -20.54
CA LEU A 151 -6.04 8.44 -19.23
C LEU A 151 -6.29 6.93 -19.12
N ARG A 152 -6.87 6.30 -20.15
CA ARG A 152 -7.03 4.85 -20.21
C ARG A 152 -5.69 4.12 -20.11
N GLN A 153 -4.70 4.51 -20.90
CA GLN A 153 -3.36 3.89 -20.84
C GLN A 153 -2.73 4.03 -19.45
N GLY A 154 -2.88 5.19 -18.81
CA GLY A 154 -2.41 5.42 -17.44
C GLY A 154 -3.11 4.53 -16.41
N VAL A 155 -4.44 4.39 -16.47
CA VAL A 155 -5.22 3.53 -15.57
C VAL A 155 -4.88 2.04 -15.79
N GLU A 156 -4.71 1.59 -17.03
CA GLU A 156 -4.29 0.23 -17.37
C GLU A 156 -2.88 -0.09 -16.88
N PHE A 157 -1.96 0.87 -17.01
CA PHE A 157 -0.62 0.79 -16.46
C PHE A 157 -0.66 0.63 -14.93
N LEU A 158 -1.35 1.53 -14.22
CA LEU A 158 -1.47 1.46 -12.77
C LEU A 158 -2.11 0.14 -12.32
N LYS A 159 -3.10 -0.35 -13.05
CA LYS A 159 -3.76 -1.62 -12.72
C LYS A 159 -2.78 -2.79 -12.81
N THR A 160 -2.00 -2.84 -13.89
CA THR A 160 -0.97 -3.86 -14.09
C THR A 160 0.07 -3.82 -12.97
N VAL A 161 0.48 -2.63 -12.55
CA VAL A 161 1.41 -2.47 -11.41
C VAL A 161 0.77 -2.95 -10.11
N VAL A 162 -0.44 -2.51 -9.77
CA VAL A 162 -1.11 -2.93 -8.54
C VAL A 162 -1.31 -4.45 -8.48
N ASP A 163 -1.75 -5.07 -9.57
CA ASP A 163 -1.94 -6.52 -9.65
C ASP A 163 -0.61 -7.27 -9.45
N ALA A 164 0.48 -6.79 -10.07
CA ALA A 164 1.82 -7.37 -9.90
C ALA A 164 2.38 -7.19 -8.49
N VAL A 165 2.11 -6.04 -7.86
CA VAL A 165 2.50 -5.77 -6.46
C VAL A 165 1.72 -6.68 -5.51
N ASP A 166 0.42 -6.85 -5.71
CA ASP A 166 -0.43 -7.77 -4.92
C ASP A 166 0.14 -9.19 -4.93
N GLU A 167 0.46 -9.71 -6.12
CA GLU A 167 1.01 -11.05 -6.28
C GLU A 167 2.37 -11.20 -5.55
N ARG A 168 3.26 -10.22 -5.68
CA ARG A 168 4.57 -10.26 -5.02
C ARG A 168 4.46 -10.15 -3.50
N VAL A 169 3.51 -9.36 -2.99
CA VAL A 169 3.23 -9.29 -1.54
C VAL A 169 2.68 -10.63 -1.04
N GLU A 170 1.77 -11.26 -1.79
CA GLU A 170 1.27 -12.60 -1.48
C GLU A 170 2.38 -13.66 -1.45
N GLN A 171 3.32 -13.62 -2.40
CA GLN A 171 4.49 -14.49 -2.42
C GLN A 171 5.36 -14.29 -1.16
N MET A 172 5.61 -13.05 -0.75
CA MET A 172 6.35 -12.74 0.49
C MET A 172 5.66 -13.29 1.74
N VAL A 173 4.34 -13.11 1.84
CA VAL A 173 3.55 -13.67 2.96
C VAL A 173 3.64 -15.21 2.97
N GLY A 174 3.56 -15.83 1.80
CA GLY A 174 3.74 -17.27 1.62
C GLY A 174 5.11 -17.76 2.09
N GLN A 175 6.19 -17.04 1.76
CA GLN A 175 7.53 -17.40 2.21
C GLN A 175 7.69 -17.34 3.72
N LEU A 176 7.20 -16.28 4.35
CA LEU A 176 7.21 -16.17 5.82
C LEU A 176 6.36 -17.27 6.48
N SER A 177 5.29 -17.72 5.82
CA SER A 177 4.43 -18.80 6.30
C SER A 177 5.17 -20.13 6.32
N ASN A 178 5.98 -20.40 5.28
CA ASN A 178 6.86 -21.57 5.23
C ASN A 178 7.88 -21.56 6.39
N GLY A 179 8.49 -20.41 6.67
CA GLY A 179 9.39 -20.24 7.82
C GLY A 179 8.70 -20.54 9.15
N ARG A 180 7.48 -20.03 9.35
CA ARG A 180 6.70 -20.34 10.55
C ARG A 180 6.28 -21.80 10.63
N GLN A 181 5.95 -22.44 9.51
CA GLN A 181 5.62 -23.86 9.47
C GLN A 181 6.82 -24.73 9.90
N ALA A 182 8.04 -24.34 9.52
CA ALA A 182 9.26 -25.00 10.01
C ALA A 182 9.39 -24.91 11.53
N ALA A 183 9.08 -23.74 12.11
CA ALA A 183 9.04 -23.54 13.56
C ALA A 183 7.93 -24.36 14.23
N TYR A 184 6.72 -24.42 13.65
CA TYR A 184 5.64 -25.27 14.16
C TYR A 184 6.04 -26.74 14.15
N ASN A 185 6.65 -27.25 13.08
CA ASN A 185 7.11 -28.65 12.99
C ASN A 185 8.24 -28.98 13.98
N PHE A 186 8.90 -27.97 14.55
CA PHE A 186 9.88 -28.16 15.62
C PHE A 186 9.20 -28.59 16.94
N GLN A 187 7.98 -28.10 17.22
CA GLN A 187 7.23 -28.30 18.48
C GLN A 187 6.66 -29.73 18.72
N PRO A 188 6.00 -30.41 17.76
CA PRO A 188 5.23 -31.64 18.04
C PRO A 188 6.09 -32.91 18.18
N SER A 189 7.41 -32.84 17.99
CA SER A 189 8.26 -33.98 18.34
C SER A 189 8.49 -33.95 19.84
N ALA A 190 7.60 -34.57 20.61
CA ALA A 190 8.00 -35.15 21.88
C ALA A 190 8.96 -36.30 21.53
N PRO A 191 10.29 -36.15 21.69
CA PRO A 191 11.16 -37.26 21.40
C PRO A 191 11.07 -38.18 22.61
N GLY A 192 10.80 -39.46 22.37
CA GLY A 192 11.58 -40.44 23.12
C GLY A 192 13.04 -40.02 22.92
N VAL A 193 13.73 -39.67 23.99
CA VAL A 193 15.11 -39.11 24.01
C VAL A 193 16.14 -40.11 23.43
N ASP A 194 15.67 -41.22 22.86
CA ASP A 194 16.45 -42.38 22.49
C ASP A 194 16.90 -42.37 21.01
N ASP A 195 16.30 -41.56 20.12
CA ASP A 195 16.68 -41.51 18.69
C ASP A 195 16.77 -40.11 18.06
N ALA A 196 16.50 -39.04 18.80
CA ALA A 196 16.51 -37.69 18.25
C ALA A 196 17.90 -37.05 18.38
N GLN A 197 18.34 -36.36 17.33
CA GLN A 197 19.38 -35.32 17.35
C GLN A 197 18.71 -33.93 17.41
N PRO A 198 18.17 -33.49 18.58
CA PRO A 198 17.66 -32.14 18.82
C PRO A 198 18.45 -31.00 18.19
N SER A 199 19.78 -31.02 18.27
CA SER A 199 20.71 -30.02 17.75
C SER A 199 20.64 -29.92 16.24
N ALA A 200 20.68 -31.06 15.54
CA ALA A 200 20.54 -31.14 14.09
C ALA A 200 19.14 -30.71 13.63
N LYS A 201 18.10 -31.02 14.40
CA LYS A 201 16.73 -30.55 14.13
C LYS A 201 16.64 -29.02 14.29
N LEU A 202 17.15 -28.48 15.40
CA LEU A 202 17.16 -27.05 15.69
C LEU A 202 17.92 -26.27 14.61
N ASN A 203 19.13 -26.72 14.24
CA ASN A 203 19.93 -26.08 13.21
C ASN A 203 19.22 -26.06 11.84
N ARG A 204 18.53 -27.14 11.46
CA ARG A 204 17.73 -27.17 10.22
C ARG A 204 16.54 -26.21 10.30
N THR A 205 15.80 -26.20 11.40
CA THR A 205 14.67 -25.26 11.58
C THR A 205 15.14 -23.81 11.52
N ILE A 206 16.22 -23.46 12.21
CA ILE A 206 16.81 -22.11 12.17
C ILE A 206 17.21 -21.75 10.74
N GLY A 207 17.84 -22.67 10.00
CA GLY A 207 18.19 -22.48 8.59
C GLY A 207 16.97 -22.15 7.74
N GLN A 208 15.93 -22.97 7.80
CA GLN A 208 14.69 -22.77 7.04
C GLN A 208 13.99 -21.44 7.36
N MET A 209 13.94 -21.05 8.65
CA MET A 209 13.37 -19.77 9.06
C MET A 209 14.20 -18.60 8.54
N ARG A 210 15.52 -18.73 8.53
CA ARG A 210 16.44 -17.70 8.03
C ARG A 210 16.34 -17.56 6.52
N ASP A 211 16.34 -18.66 5.77
CA ASP A 211 16.20 -18.65 4.32
C ASP A 211 14.90 -17.96 3.91
N SER A 212 13.79 -18.27 4.61
CA SER A 212 12.49 -17.60 4.45
C SER A 212 12.57 -16.08 4.67
N LEU A 213 13.26 -15.62 5.72
CA LEU A 213 13.44 -14.20 6.01
C LEU A 213 14.33 -13.49 4.98
N ASP A 214 15.44 -14.11 4.60
CA ASP A 214 16.41 -13.56 3.65
C ASP A 214 15.79 -13.46 2.24
N GLU A 215 15.06 -14.50 1.79
CA GLU A 215 14.30 -14.46 0.54
C GLU A 215 13.21 -13.37 0.56
N THR A 216 12.43 -13.27 1.64
CA THR A 216 11.41 -12.23 1.78
C THR A 216 12.02 -10.83 1.73
N ARG A 217 13.19 -10.64 2.35
CA ARG A 217 13.91 -9.37 2.35
C ARG A 217 14.39 -8.99 0.96
N ASP A 218 14.91 -9.95 0.20
CA ASP A 218 15.34 -9.73 -1.17
C ASP A 218 14.17 -9.39 -2.09
N TYR A 219 13.02 -10.06 -1.94
CA TYR A 219 11.80 -9.71 -2.65
C TYR A 219 11.29 -8.31 -2.29
N ALA A 220 11.26 -7.95 -0.99
CA ALA A 220 10.86 -6.62 -0.54
C ALA A 220 11.75 -5.53 -1.14
N ARG A 221 13.08 -5.73 -1.15
CA ARG A 221 14.05 -4.78 -1.73
C ARG A 221 13.89 -4.59 -3.23
N ARG A 222 13.72 -5.69 -3.98
CA ARG A 222 13.48 -5.61 -5.43
C ARG A 222 12.20 -4.86 -5.72
N LEU A 223 11.11 -5.21 -5.02
CA LEU A 223 9.82 -4.55 -5.18
C LEU A 223 9.88 -3.07 -4.81
N HIS A 224 10.52 -2.73 -3.69
CA HIS A 224 10.77 -1.34 -3.29
C HIS A 224 11.52 -0.57 -4.39
N THR A 225 12.56 -1.17 -4.97
CA THR A 225 13.35 -0.54 -6.03
C THR A 225 12.53 -0.29 -7.29
N ASP A 226 11.75 -1.30 -7.72
CA ASP A 226 10.87 -1.19 -8.89
C ASP A 226 9.82 -0.08 -8.71
N LEU A 227 9.18 -0.04 -7.53
CA LEU A 227 8.17 0.96 -7.21
C LEU A 227 8.75 2.37 -7.06
N SER A 228 9.90 2.50 -6.38
CA SER A 228 10.60 3.78 -6.25
C SER A 228 11.02 4.33 -7.62
N GLY A 229 11.52 3.46 -8.51
CA GLY A 229 11.90 3.81 -9.87
C GLY A 229 10.73 4.27 -10.73
N SER A 230 9.51 3.80 -10.44
CA SER A 230 8.28 4.11 -11.19
C SER A 230 7.43 5.21 -10.53
N SER A 231 7.86 5.72 -9.37
CA SER A 231 7.08 6.68 -8.56
C SER A 231 6.69 7.96 -9.30
N ALA A 232 7.60 8.50 -10.12
CA ALA A 232 7.34 9.69 -10.92
C ALA A 232 6.26 9.43 -11.99
N ASP A 233 6.19 8.22 -12.54
CA ASP A 233 5.20 7.88 -13.56
C ASP A 233 3.82 7.68 -12.93
N PHE A 234 3.75 7.13 -11.71
CA PHE A 234 2.48 7.08 -10.94
C PHE A 234 1.95 8.48 -10.67
N ALA A 235 2.82 9.42 -10.28
CA ALA A 235 2.46 10.80 -10.03
C ALA A 235 1.95 11.50 -11.30
N LYS A 236 2.60 11.29 -12.46
CA LYS A 236 2.13 11.83 -13.75
C LYS A 236 0.74 11.34 -14.12
N VAL A 237 0.47 10.04 -13.94
CA VAL A 237 -0.87 9.48 -14.23
C VAL A 237 -1.92 10.10 -13.31
N ALA A 238 -1.62 10.28 -12.02
CA ALA A 238 -2.51 10.93 -11.08
C ALA A 238 -2.76 12.41 -11.41
N GLU A 239 -1.71 13.15 -11.76
CA GLU A 239 -1.80 14.54 -12.18
C GLU A 239 -2.65 14.67 -13.45
N HIS A 240 -2.42 13.82 -14.46
CA HIS A 240 -3.21 13.79 -15.69
C HIS A 240 -4.69 13.51 -15.42
N ALA A 241 -4.99 12.52 -14.58
CA ALA A 241 -6.38 12.19 -14.22
C ALA A 241 -7.10 13.37 -13.53
N VAL A 242 -6.41 14.06 -12.62
CA VAL A 242 -6.94 15.26 -11.95
C VAL A 242 -7.15 16.41 -12.95
N ASN A 243 -6.22 16.61 -13.88
CA ASN A 243 -6.34 17.65 -14.91
C ASN A 243 -7.56 17.40 -15.83
N VAL A 244 -7.75 16.15 -16.29
CA VAL A 244 -8.91 15.76 -17.09
C VAL A 244 -10.22 15.98 -16.31
N SER A 245 -10.27 15.56 -15.04
CA SER A 245 -11.45 15.78 -14.18
C SER A 245 -11.76 17.27 -13.97
N ASN A 246 -10.75 18.08 -13.69
CA ASN A 246 -10.92 19.53 -13.53
C ASN A 246 -11.41 20.20 -14.82
N GLY A 247 -10.90 19.78 -15.99
CA GLY A 247 -11.37 20.22 -17.30
C GLY A 247 -12.85 19.89 -17.51
N ALA A 248 -13.23 18.63 -17.28
CA ALA A 248 -14.62 18.17 -17.40
C ALA A 248 -15.57 18.93 -16.46
N LEU A 249 -15.14 19.20 -15.22
CA LEU A 249 -15.92 19.98 -14.27
C LEU A 249 -16.08 21.45 -14.71
N ALA A 250 -15.04 22.04 -15.30
CA ALA A 250 -15.11 23.39 -15.84
C ALA A 250 -16.08 23.47 -17.03
N GLU A 251 -16.05 22.50 -17.93
CA GLU A 251 -17.00 22.37 -19.05
C GLU A 251 -18.45 22.24 -18.55
N HIS A 252 -18.70 21.36 -17.58
CA HIS A 252 -20.03 21.20 -17.00
C HIS A 252 -20.53 22.51 -16.41
N ARG A 253 -19.71 23.21 -15.61
CA ARG A 253 -20.06 24.52 -15.03
C ARG A 253 -20.36 25.57 -16.11
N HIS A 254 -19.65 25.54 -17.23
CA HIS A 254 -19.92 26.44 -18.35
C HIS A 254 -21.27 26.13 -18.99
N ALA A 255 -21.54 24.87 -19.31
CA ALA A 255 -22.80 24.42 -19.90
C ALA A 255 -24.00 24.72 -19.00
N THR A 256 -23.88 24.54 -17.67
CA THR A 256 -24.93 24.92 -16.71
C THR A 256 -25.23 26.41 -16.76
N LYS A 257 -24.20 27.27 -16.77
CA LYS A 257 -24.38 28.73 -16.86
C LYS A 257 -25.03 29.16 -18.17
N GLU A 258 -24.63 28.58 -19.29
CA GLU A 258 -25.24 28.87 -20.59
C GLU A 258 -26.72 28.48 -20.60
N ALA A 259 -27.07 27.33 -20.02
CA ALA A 259 -28.46 26.91 -19.91
C ALA A 259 -29.29 27.80 -18.98
N GLU A 260 -28.74 28.26 -17.87
CA GLU A 260 -29.38 29.26 -17.00
C GLU A 260 -29.63 30.56 -17.75
N GLN A 261 -28.63 31.07 -18.49
CA GLN A 261 -28.75 32.27 -19.30
C GLN A 261 -29.81 32.12 -20.41
N LEU A 262 -29.84 30.97 -21.09
CA LEU A 262 -30.87 30.66 -22.09
C LEU A 262 -32.25 30.59 -21.45
N ALA A 263 -32.40 29.94 -20.29
CA ALA A 263 -33.66 29.85 -19.57
C ALA A 263 -34.17 31.23 -19.12
N ASP A 264 -33.27 32.09 -18.65
CA ASP A 264 -33.58 33.47 -18.26
C ASP A 264 -33.92 34.34 -19.48
N ALA A 265 -33.23 34.18 -20.61
CA ALA A 265 -33.56 34.87 -21.86
C ALA A 265 -34.95 34.49 -22.38
N VAL A 266 -35.29 33.19 -22.34
CA VAL A 266 -36.62 32.68 -22.69
C VAL A 266 -37.69 33.21 -21.72
N ARG A 267 -37.40 33.23 -20.41
CA ARG A 267 -38.31 33.80 -19.39
C ARG A 267 -38.51 35.31 -19.57
N ALA A 268 -37.48 36.03 -20.01
CA ALA A 268 -37.54 37.45 -20.32
C ALA A 268 -38.23 37.78 -21.66
N GLY A 269 -38.68 36.76 -22.41
CA GLY A 269 -39.36 36.94 -23.71
C GLY A 269 -38.43 37.36 -24.85
N VAL A 270 -37.12 37.20 -24.68
CA VAL A 270 -36.12 37.51 -25.72
C VAL A 270 -35.87 36.23 -26.53
N ASN A 271 -36.16 36.28 -27.82
CA ASN A 271 -35.94 35.15 -28.73
C ASN A 271 -34.42 35.03 -29.01
N PRO A 272 -33.71 33.96 -28.59
CA PRO A 272 -32.25 33.89 -28.71
C PRO A 272 -31.74 33.68 -30.15
N THR A 273 -32.63 33.36 -31.09
CA THR A 273 -32.27 32.97 -32.48
C THR A 273 -31.98 34.13 -33.42
N LEU A 274 -32.02 35.39 -32.97
CA LEU A 274 -31.78 36.58 -33.80
C LEU A 274 -30.36 37.15 -33.65
N GLN A 275 -29.33 36.32 -33.82
CA GLN A 275 -27.95 36.77 -34.12
C GLN A 275 -27.24 35.88 -35.16
N ALA A 276 -28.00 35.26 -36.09
CA ALA A 276 -27.40 34.48 -37.18
C ALA A 276 -26.99 35.30 -38.42
N ASP A 277 -27.28 36.60 -38.46
CA ASP A 277 -26.90 37.47 -39.58
C ASP A 277 -26.06 38.67 -39.10
N GLN A 278 -24.81 38.42 -38.71
CA GLN A 278 -23.66 39.26 -39.08
C GLN A 278 -22.34 38.75 -38.47
N GLN A 279 -21.40 38.47 -39.39
CA GLN A 279 -19.95 38.27 -39.25
C GLN A 279 -19.41 36.84 -39.00
N PRO A 280 -18.50 36.34 -39.85
CA PRO A 280 -17.78 35.10 -39.62
C PRO A 280 -16.66 35.36 -38.61
N VAL A 281 -16.73 34.76 -37.42
CA VAL A 281 -15.59 34.62 -36.50
C VAL A 281 -15.17 33.16 -36.50
N VAL A 282 -14.64 32.72 -37.64
CA VAL A 282 -13.79 31.54 -37.68
C VAL A 282 -12.36 32.04 -37.42
N SER A 283 -11.67 31.44 -36.44
CA SER A 283 -10.21 31.48 -36.19
C SER A 283 -9.68 32.02 -34.84
N GLN A 284 -10.49 32.38 -33.83
CA GLN A 284 -9.94 32.81 -32.52
C GLN A 284 -9.98 31.78 -31.39
N ALA A 285 -10.86 30.77 -31.43
CA ALA A 285 -10.98 29.81 -30.33
C ALA A 285 -9.78 28.85 -30.17
N GLN A 286 -9.04 28.57 -31.25
CA GLN A 286 -7.85 27.70 -31.19
C GLN A 286 -6.60 28.40 -30.66
N SER A 287 -6.53 29.73 -30.72
CA SER A 287 -5.33 30.47 -30.30
C SER A 287 -5.30 30.78 -28.80
N ASP A 288 -6.44 30.69 -28.11
CA ASP A 288 -6.58 31.09 -26.70
C ASP A 288 -6.44 29.91 -25.71
N LEU A 289 -6.56 28.67 -26.20
CA LEU A 289 -6.21 27.46 -25.44
C LEU A 289 -4.69 27.29 -25.35
N SER A 290 -3.95 27.57 -26.42
CA SER A 290 -2.49 27.49 -26.44
C SER A 290 -1.82 28.56 -25.56
N SER A 291 -2.42 29.74 -25.41
CA SER A 291 -1.88 30.83 -24.59
C SER A 291 -2.16 30.65 -23.09
N ARG A 292 -3.22 29.93 -22.71
CA ARG A 292 -3.58 29.66 -21.30
C ARG A 292 -2.84 28.48 -20.69
N LEU A 293 -2.28 27.59 -21.51
CA LEU A 293 -1.41 26.49 -21.06
C LEU A 293 0.00 26.95 -20.66
N GLU A 294 0.43 28.16 -21.05
CA GLU A 294 1.75 28.71 -20.68
C GLU A 294 1.71 29.65 -19.45
N GLY A 295 0.54 29.86 -18.84
CA GLY A 295 0.34 30.82 -17.75
C GLY A 295 0.09 30.21 -16.38
N ARG A 296 1.17 29.88 -15.65
CA ARG A 296 1.28 29.72 -14.18
C ARG A 296 0.07 29.10 -13.44
N VAL A 297 0.20 27.83 -13.10
CA VAL A 297 -0.52 27.19 -11.99
C VAL A 297 -0.16 27.91 -10.67
N ASP A 298 -1.16 28.37 -9.93
CA ASP A 298 -1.00 28.84 -8.54
C ASP A 298 -0.97 27.61 -7.60
N PRO A 299 0.16 27.29 -6.95
CA PRO A 299 0.31 26.09 -6.11
C PRO A 299 -0.51 26.14 -4.80
N ARG A 300 -1.33 27.17 -4.58
CA ARG A 300 -2.08 27.35 -3.32
C ARG A 300 -3.48 26.75 -3.30
N ILE A 301 -3.99 26.22 -4.42
CA ILE A 301 -5.33 25.56 -4.45
C ILE A 301 -5.23 24.03 -4.23
N ALA A 302 -4.02 23.47 -4.15
CA ALA A 302 -3.81 22.02 -3.93
C ALA A 302 -3.77 21.57 -2.45
N TYR A 303 -3.93 22.47 -1.48
CA TYR A 303 -3.86 22.12 -0.05
C TYR A 303 -5.06 22.66 0.74
N SER A 304 -6.24 22.07 0.52
CA SER A 304 -7.36 22.24 1.45
C SER A 304 -8.31 21.04 1.44
N MET A 305 -7.79 19.82 1.62
CA MET A 305 -8.54 18.68 2.16
C MET A 305 -7.58 17.83 2.99
N GLY A 306 -7.41 18.19 4.27
CA GLY A 306 -6.54 17.44 5.19
C GLY A 306 -6.20 18.08 6.53
N ALA A 307 -6.72 19.26 6.86
CA ALA A 307 -6.51 19.88 8.17
C ALA A 307 -7.83 20.35 8.78
N GLN A 308 -8.56 19.41 9.39
CA GLN A 308 -9.46 19.72 10.50
C GLN A 308 -8.79 19.30 11.81
N GLU A 309 -8.04 20.25 12.34
CA GLU A 309 -8.07 20.70 13.73
C GLU A 309 -8.55 19.69 14.79
N ARG A 310 -7.58 19.13 15.53
CA ARG A 310 -7.77 18.87 16.96
C ARG A 310 -7.80 20.22 17.66
N HIS A 311 -8.98 20.80 17.86
CA HIS A 311 -9.16 21.88 18.83
C HIS A 311 -9.03 21.30 20.24
N SER A 312 -7.96 21.72 20.91
CA SER A 312 -7.80 21.67 22.36
C SER A 312 -8.27 23.02 22.86
N ASP A 313 -9.42 23.09 23.51
CA ASP A 313 -9.81 24.25 24.30
C ASP A 313 -10.53 23.77 25.55
N ASN A 314 -9.86 23.91 26.69
CA ASN A 314 -10.54 24.45 27.85
C ASN A 314 -9.54 25.23 28.72
N ALA A 315 -9.58 26.55 28.51
CA ALA A 315 -9.53 27.63 29.48
C ALA A 315 -8.75 27.45 30.80
N GLY A 316 -7.73 28.29 30.98
CA GLY A 316 -7.23 28.67 32.31
C GLY A 316 -8.24 29.50 33.11
N PRO A 317 -7.86 29.94 34.34
CA PRO A 317 -7.27 31.28 34.38
C PRO A 317 -6.08 31.47 35.34
N ALA A 318 -5.44 32.61 35.06
CA ALA A 318 -4.32 33.33 35.65
C ALA A 318 -4.05 33.32 37.17
N ARG A 319 -2.74 33.37 37.46
CA ARG A 319 -1.99 34.17 38.47
C ARG A 319 -2.37 34.04 39.95
N ASP A 320 -1.41 33.60 40.75
CA ASP A 320 -0.98 34.37 41.93
C ASP A 320 0.51 34.19 42.24
N GLN A 321 1.09 35.24 42.80
CA GLN A 321 2.50 35.46 43.14
C GLN A 321 2.83 34.87 44.52
N GLY A 322 4.09 34.46 44.70
CA GLY A 322 4.86 34.88 45.87
C GLY A 322 4.97 33.93 47.08
N HIS A 323 6.22 33.86 47.57
CA HIS A 323 6.70 33.37 48.87
C HIS A 323 6.65 31.84 49.06
N GLY A 324 7.69 31.14 49.51
CA GLY A 324 8.90 31.51 50.23
C GLY A 324 9.20 30.38 51.23
N ARG A 325 10.47 30.01 51.32
CA ARG A 325 11.10 28.93 52.12
C ARG A 325 11.15 27.55 51.47
#